data_AF-A0A2V3VNY6-F1
#
_entry.id   AF-A0A2V3VNY6-F1
#
_cell.length_a   1.000
_cell.length_b   1.000
_cell.length_c   1.000
_cell.angle_alpha   90.00
_cell.angle_beta   90.00
_cell.angle_gamma   90.00
#
_symmetry.space_group_name_H-M   'P 1'
#
loop_
_entity.id
_entity.type
_entity.pdbx_description
1 polymer ?
#
loop_
_entity_poly.entity_id
_entity_poly.type
_entity_poly.pdbx_seq_one_letter_code
_entity_poly.pdbx_strand_id
1 'polypeptide(L)'
;MADNDDLARRRARLTPEQRQRLTQRFRASSDSLPLTATIPRRPTSESAHLSYAQQRHWFLWQLDPQSTAYHLGGGLRLLGDLNVAALQASFQGLITRHESLRTVFQ
;
A
#
# COMPACT_ATOMS: atom_id res chain seq x y z
N MET A 1 5.75 6.76 6.68
CA MET A 1 6.54 6.37 5.49
C MET A 1 7.98 6.38 5.94
N ALA A 2 8.64 5.22 6.07
CA ALA A 2 10.05 5.23 6.42
C ALA A 2 10.80 5.97 5.30
N ASP A 3 11.47 7.05 5.68
CA ASP A 3 12.28 7.83 4.76
C ASP A 3 13.35 6.91 4.18
N ASN A 4 13.48 6.86 2.85
CA ASN A 4 14.45 5.98 2.19
C ASN A 4 15.89 6.29 2.67
N ASP A 5 16.06 7.55 3.10
CA ASP A 5 17.25 8.12 3.72
C ASP A 5 17.56 7.54 5.11
N ASP A 6 16.53 7.16 5.89
CA ASP A 6 16.68 6.52 7.21
C ASP A 6 17.21 5.08 7.05
N LEU A 7 16.73 4.34 6.06
CA LEU A 7 17.24 2.99 5.76
C LEU A 7 18.70 3.02 5.30
N ALA A 8 19.09 4.04 4.52
CA ALA A 8 20.48 4.25 4.11
C ALA A 8 21.39 4.55 5.31
N ARG A 9 20.95 5.44 6.23
CA ARG A 9 21.69 5.76 7.46
C ARG A 9 21.82 4.57 8.39
N ARG A 10 20.78 3.74 8.52
CA ARG A 10 20.81 2.51 9.32
C ARG A 10 21.79 1.48 8.75
N ARG A 11 21.83 1.32 7.42
CA ARG A 11 22.83 0.44 6.76
C ARG A 11 24.26 0.93 6.98
N ALA A 12 24.49 2.25 6.99
CA ALA A 12 25.81 2.83 7.22
C ALA A 12 26.35 2.56 8.64
N ARG A 13 25.48 2.35 9.63
CA ARG A 13 25.86 2.05 11.03
C ARG A 13 26.17 0.56 11.29
N LEU A 14 26.01 -0.31 10.29
CA LEU A 14 26.21 -1.74 10.49
C LEU A 14 27.70 -2.09 10.61
N THR A 15 28.03 -2.86 11.66
CA THR A 15 29.36 -3.45 11.80
C THR A 15 29.62 -4.45 10.66
N PRO A 16 30.90 -4.79 10.39
CA PRO A 16 31.24 -5.78 9.38
C PRO A 16 30.52 -7.12 9.59
N GLU A 17 30.46 -7.60 10.85
CA GLU A 17 29.76 -8.84 11.21
C GLU A 17 28.25 -8.76 10.97
N GLN A 18 27.62 -7.62 11.31
CA GLN A 18 26.20 -7.41 11.07
C GLN A 18 25.87 -7.37 9.57
N ARG A 19 26.74 -6.75 8.76
CA ARG A 19 26.63 -6.77 7.29
C ARG A 19 26.76 -8.18 6.74
N GLN A 20 27.67 -8.99 7.29
CA GLN A 20 27.88 -10.37 6.89
C GLN A 20 26.67 -11.25 7.23
N ARG A 21 26.13 -11.15 8.45
CA ARG A 21 24.91 -11.86 8.87
C ARG A 21 23.68 -11.45 8.04
N LEU A 22 23.54 -10.16 7.74
CA LEU A 22 22.47 -9.65 6.88
C LEU A 22 22.57 -10.22 5.46
N THR A 23 23.78 -10.23 4.89
CA THR A 23 24.04 -10.79 3.56
C THR A 23 23.79 -12.29 3.50
N GLN A 24 24.19 -13.04 4.55
CA GLN A 24 23.91 -14.47 4.67
C GLN A 24 22.40 -14.76 4.71
N ARG A 25 21.61 -13.97 5.47
CA ARG A 25 20.14 -14.09 5.47
C ARG A 25 19.51 -13.78 4.12
N PHE A 26 20.01 -12.75 3.42
CA PHE A 26 19.52 -12.43 2.09
C PHE A 26 19.87 -13.52 1.08
N ARG A 27 21.10 -14.06 1.07
CA ARG A 27 21.48 -15.18 0.19
C ARG A 27 20.62 -16.43 0.44
N ALA A 28 20.45 -16.82 1.70
CA ALA A 28 19.59 -17.97 2.05
C ALA A 28 18.11 -17.76 1.66
N SER A 29 17.63 -16.51 1.68
CA SER A 29 16.25 -16.17 1.25
C SER A 29 16.13 -15.96 -0.27
N SER A 30 17.22 -15.62 -0.96
CA SER A 30 17.26 -15.38 -2.41
C SER A 30 17.49 -16.67 -3.21
N ASP A 31 18.22 -17.65 -2.65
CA ASP A 31 18.39 -18.97 -3.29
C ASP A 31 17.09 -19.79 -3.33
N SER A 32 16.06 -19.38 -2.59
CA SER A 32 14.78 -20.09 -2.45
C SER A 32 13.61 -19.44 -3.22
N LEU A 33 13.75 -18.22 -3.74
CA LEU A 33 12.67 -17.52 -4.44
C LEU A 33 13.15 -17.05 -5.82
N PRO A 34 12.54 -17.53 -6.93
CA PRO A 34 12.89 -17.02 -8.25
C PRO A 34 12.69 -15.50 -8.29
N LEU A 35 13.55 -14.77 -9.00
CA LEU A 35 13.47 -13.31 -9.17
C LEU A 35 12.14 -12.84 -9.79
N THR A 36 11.34 -13.79 -10.31
CA THR A 36 9.99 -13.61 -10.86
C THR A 36 8.86 -13.94 -9.88
N ALA A 37 9.17 -14.27 -8.62
CA ALA A 37 8.17 -14.60 -7.61
C ALA A 37 7.27 -13.39 -7.34
N THR A 38 6.10 -13.38 -7.96
CA THR A 38 5.07 -12.37 -7.72
C THR A 38 4.48 -12.56 -6.33
N ILE A 39 4.15 -11.46 -5.64
CA ILE A 39 3.34 -11.53 -4.42
C ILE A 39 2.01 -12.20 -4.80
N PRO A 40 1.70 -13.39 -4.26
CA PRO A 40 0.48 -14.09 -4.63
C PRO A 40 -0.73 -13.26 -4.19
N ARG A 41 -1.80 -13.27 -4.99
CA ARG A 41 -3.06 -12.67 -4.56
C ARG A 41 -3.53 -13.39 -3.30
N ARG A 42 -3.91 -12.61 -2.29
CA ARG A 42 -4.62 -13.13 -1.12
C ARG A 42 -5.91 -13.80 -1.62
N PRO A 43 -6.24 -15.02 -1.17
CA PRO A 43 -7.55 -15.59 -1.45
C PRO A 43 -8.63 -14.66 -0.89
N THR A 44 -9.78 -14.58 -1.56
CA THR A 44 -10.95 -13.84 -1.09
C THR A 44 -11.48 -14.50 0.19
N SER A 45 -10.88 -14.14 1.33
CA SER A 45 -11.42 -14.38 2.67
C SER A 45 -12.28 -13.18 3.07
N GLU A 46 -13.37 -13.45 3.79
CA GLU A 46 -14.39 -12.46 4.17
C GLU A 46 -13.85 -11.30 5.01
N SER A 47 -12.76 -11.51 5.76
CA SER A 47 -12.13 -10.44 6.55
C SER A 47 -10.61 -10.59 6.63
N ALA A 48 -9.92 -9.46 6.75
CA ALA A 48 -8.48 -9.37 6.95
C ALA A 48 -8.18 -8.42 8.11
N HIS A 49 -7.13 -8.71 8.87
CA HIS A 49 -6.68 -7.79 9.92
C HIS A 49 -6.21 -6.46 9.31
N LEU A 50 -6.66 -5.38 9.92
CA LEU A 50 -6.20 -4.04 9.59
C LEU A 50 -4.72 -3.89 9.91
N SER A 51 -3.98 -3.23 9.03
CA SER A 51 -2.66 -2.71 9.38
C SER A 51 -2.77 -1.68 10.51
N TYR A 52 -1.69 -1.45 11.26
CA TYR A 52 -1.67 -0.43 12.32
C TYR A 52 -2.06 0.97 11.82
N ALA A 53 -1.69 1.33 10.59
CA ALA A 53 -2.09 2.60 9.99
C ALA A 53 -3.61 2.68 9.74
N GLN A 54 -4.21 1.58 9.25
CA GLN A 54 -5.65 1.48 9.05
C GLN A 54 -6.41 1.50 10.39
N GLN A 55 -5.93 0.78 11.41
CA GLN A 55 -6.53 0.80 12.76
C GLN A 55 -6.55 2.21 13.34
N ARG A 56 -5.42 2.92 13.27
CA ARG A 56 -5.34 4.31 13.74
C ARG A 56 -6.30 5.22 12.98
N HIS A 57 -6.36 5.09 11.66
CA HIS A 57 -7.24 5.91 10.84
C HIS A 57 -8.72 5.65 11.16
N TRP A 58 -9.10 4.38 11.29
CA TRP A 58 -10.45 3.97 11.68
C TRP A 58 -10.84 4.53 13.06
N PHE A 59 -9.93 4.43 14.04
CA PHE A 59 -10.13 5.03 15.36
C PHE A 59 -10.34 6.55 15.29
N LEU A 60 -9.55 7.26 14.49
CA LEU A 60 -9.69 8.71 14.34
C LEU A 60 -11.02 9.10 13.67
N TRP A 61 -11.48 8.32 12.70
CA TRP A 61 -12.81 8.50 12.10
C TRP A 61 -13.93 8.26 13.11
N GLN A 62 -13.82 7.24 13.98
CA GLN A 62 -14.81 6.99 15.04
C GLN A 62 -14.83 8.10 16.10
N LEU A 63 -13.69 8.74 16.38
CA LEU A 63 -13.58 9.82 17.35
C LEU A 63 -14.27 11.12 16.88
N ASP A 64 -14.17 11.43 15.59
CA ASP A 64 -14.85 12.58 14.97
C ASP A 64 -15.32 12.22 13.54
N PRO A 65 -16.52 11.64 13.39
CA PRO A 65 -17.02 11.19 12.09
C PRO A 65 -17.33 12.30 11.09
N GLN A 66 -17.42 13.56 11.57
CA GLN A 66 -17.65 14.73 10.72
C GLN A 66 -16.33 15.35 10.22
N SER A 67 -15.20 14.87 10.74
CA SER A 67 -13.88 15.37 10.35
C SER A 67 -13.57 15.08 8.89
N THR A 68 -13.03 16.08 8.20
CA THR A 68 -12.53 15.94 6.83
C THR A 68 -10.99 15.90 6.78
N ALA A 69 -10.32 15.89 7.94
CA ALA A 69 -8.87 16.01 8.07
C ALA A 69 -8.08 14.94 7.29
N TYR A 70 -8.72 13.81 6.98
CA TYR A 70 -8.13 12.68 6.28
C TYR A 70 -8.71 12.43 4.89
N HIS A 71 -9.59 13.32 4.40
CA HIS A 71 -10.04 13.28 3.01
C HIS A 71 -8.92 13.75 2.08
N LEU A 72 -8.58 12.93 1.09
CA LEU A 72 -7.68 13.32 0.00
C LEU A 72 -8.51 13.86 -1.16
N GLY A 73 -8.65 15.18 -1.22
CA GLY A 73 -9.30 15.87 -2.33
C GLY A 73 -8.33 16.18 -3.47
N GLY A 74 -8.79 16.06 -4.70
CA GLY A 74 -8.06 16.48 -5.90
C GLY A 74 -9.02 16.80 -7.03
N GLY A 75 -8.60 17.65 -7.96
CA GLY A 75 -9.38 18.05 -9.13
C GLY A 75 -8.54 17.96 -10.40
N LEU A 76 -9.17 17.53 -11.50
CA LEU A 76 -8.55 17.45 -12.81
C LEU A 76 -9.40 18.23 -13.79
N ARG A 77 -8.77 19.10 -14.58
CA ARG A 77 -9.42 19.78 -15.70
C ARG A 77 -9.15 19.00 -16.97
N LEU A 78 -10.21 18.44 -17.55
CA LEU A 78 -10.16 17.81 -18.87
C LEU A 78 -10.50 18.84 -19.94
N LEU A 79 -9.78 18.82 -21.06
CA LEU A 79 -9.97 19.74 -22.18
C LEU A 79 -10.46 18.95 -23.39
N GLY A 80 -11.42 19.50 -24.13
CA GLY A 80 -12.04 18.86 -25.29
C GLY A 80 -13.32 18.08 -24.95
N ASP A 81 -13.79 17.30 -25.92
CA ASP A 81 -15.04 16.55 -25.79
C ASP A 81 -14.87 15.36 -24.85
N LEU A 82 -15.66 15.34 -23.78
CA LEU A 82 -15.64 14.28 -22.79
C LEU A 82 -16.59 13.14 -23.17
N ASN A 83 -16.04 11.95 -23.43
CA ASN A 83 -16.84 10.73 -23.47
C ASN A 83 -17.15 10.24 -22.04
N VAL A 84 -18.33 10.60 -21.54
CA VAL A 84 -18.78 10.28 -20.18
C VAL A 84 -18.88 8.76 -19.95
N ALA A 85 -19.37 8.01 -20.95
CA ALA A 85 -19.53 6.55 -20.83
C ALA A 85 -18.17 5.85 -20.67
N ALA A 86 -17.16 6.29 -21.44
CA ALA A 86 -15.80 5.78 -21.33
C ALA A 86 -15.15 6.14 -19.97
N LEU A 87 -15.40 7.35 -19.47
CA LEU A 87 -14.91 7.78 -18.16
C LEU A 87 -15.50 6.91 -17.04
N GLN A 88 -16.81 6.68 -17.07
CA GLN A 88 -17.48 5.82 -16.10
C GLN A 88 -16.97 4.38 -16.15
N ALA A 89 -16.82 3.81 -17.35
CA ALA A 89 -16.26 2.47 -17.51
C ALA A 89 -14.83 2.36 -16.96
N SER A 90 -14.03 3.41 -17.11
CA SER A 90 -12.66 3.48 -16.58
C SER A 90 -12.66 3.44 -15.05
N PHE A 91 -13.50 4.23 -14.39
CA PHE A 91 -13.65 4.18 -12.93
C PHE A 91 -14.15 2.82 -12.44
N GLN A 92 -15.12 2.22 -13.14
CA GLN A 92 -15.59 0.88 -12.81
C GLN A 92 -14.46 -0.16 -12.91
N GLY A 93 -13.60 -0.04 -13.93
CA GLY A 93 -12.40 -0.86 -14.05
C GLY A 93 -11.44 -0.69 -12.87
N LEU A 94 -11.21 0.54 -12.40
CA LEU A 94 -10.40 0.81 -11.21
C LEU A 94 -11.00 0.17 -9.96
N ILE A 95 -12.30 0.35 -9.72
CA ILE A 95 -13.00 -0.22 -8.56
C ILE A 95 -12.92 -1.75 -8.57
N THR A 96 -13.17 -2.39 -9.72
CA THR A 96 -13.05 -3.85 -9.84
C THR A 96 -11.62 -4.32 -9.59
N ARG A 97 -10.63 -3.63 -10.15
CA ARG A 97 -9.20 -3.99 -10.04
C ARG A 97 -8.64 -3.82 -8.62
N HIS A 98 -9.02 -2.76 -7.91
CA HIS A 98 -8.43 -2.37 -6.64
C HIS A 98 -9.34 -2.73 -5.46
N GLU A 99 -8.94 -3.74 -4.68
CA GLU A 99 -9.65 -4.17 -3.48
C GLU A 99 -9.82 -3.05 -2.44
N SER A 100 -8.82 -2.16 -2.33
CA SER A 100 -8.87 -1.00 -1.44
C SER A 100 -10.03 -0.05 -1.70
N LEU A 101 -10.51 0.06 -2.96
CA LEU A 101 -11.66 0.91 -3.33
C LEU A 101 -13.01 0.25 -3.01
N ARG A 102 -13.01 -1.02 -2.60
CA ARG A 102 -14.20 -1.81 -2.22
C ARG A 102 -14.13 -2.30 -0.77
N THR A 103 -13.15 -1.81 -0.01
CA THR A 103 -12.94 -2.21 1.38
C THR A 103 -13.90 -1.46 2.29
N VAL A 104 -14.54 -2.19 3.19
CA VAL A 104 -15.35 -1.63 4.28
C VAL A 104 -14.69 -1.97 5.61
N PHE A 105 -14.82 -1.07 6.59
CA PHE A 105 -14.41 -1.29 7.97
C PHE A 105 -15.68 -1.55 8.79
N GLN A 106 -15.59 -2.50 9.74
CA GLN A 106 -16.68 -2.89 10.63
C GLN A 106 -16.18 -2.86 12.07
#